data_AF-T0M9L3-F1
#
_entry.id   AF-T0M9L3-F1
#
_cell.length_a   1.000
_cell.length_b   1.000
_cell.length_c   1.000
_cell.angle_alpha   90.00
_cell.angle_beta   90.00
_cell.angle_gamma   90.00
#
_symmetry.space_group_name_H-M   'P 1'
#
loop_
_entity.id
_entity.type
_entity.pdbx_description
1 polymer ?
#
loop_
_entity_poly.entity_id
_entity_poly.type
_entity_poly.pdbx_seq_one_letter_code
_entity_poly.pdbx_strand_id
1 'polypeptide(L)'
;KKEITHTYILFYKTTIIYYLSLQIKKSVCYINRLDTTGYIKKCKSKDFVYTILFKYINCNLIYCLSKSTPYFVFKNENKNILTNDKLIYLWKNIFSQFNDSNVQIINTQSQENCLDRIFENLCIFKDDPISKILSHKLKLNSKKLFKILCCRSDFIESSYVFLLRNNKYEKNEKENFNLSIDNINLIDDNITNKNIEFEIYNNLENANLKTKI
;
A
#
# COMPACT_ATOMS: atom_id res chain seq x y z
N LYS A 1 -2.73 -11.11 16.68
CA LYS A 1 -1.84 -11.35 15.52
C LYS A 1 -0.83 -10.20 15.43
N LYS A 2 0.44 -10.54 15.26
CA LYS A 2 1.55 -9.58 15.08
C LYS A 2 1.32 -8.79 13.79
N GLU A 3 1.72 -7.52 13.80
CA GLU A 3 1.80 -6.68 12.61
C GLU A 3 3.04 -7.08 11.80
N ILE A 4 2.92 -7.19 10.48
CA ILE A 4 4.02 -7.51 9.57
C ILE A 4 4.16 -6.34 8.59
N THR A 5 5.37 -5.82 8.44
CA THR A 5 5.69 -4.77 7.46
C THR A 5 6.34 -5.42 6.24
N HIS A 6 5.82 -5.09 5.06
CA HIS A 6 6.39 -5.51 3.78
C HIS A 6 6.90 -4.28 3.03
N THR A 7 8.04 -4.44 2.36
CA THR A 7 8.63 -3.41 1.49
C THR A 7 8.96 -4.03 0.16
N TYR A 8 8.54 -3.38 -0.92
CA TYR A 8 8.77 -3.80 -2.29
C TYR A 8 9.49 -2.68 -3.03
N ILE A 9 10.55 -3.05 -3.75
CA ILE A 9 11.36 -2.13 -4.55
C ILE A 9 11.39 -2.67 -5.98
N LEU A 10 11.01 -1.85 -6.95
CA LEU A 10 11.13 -2.22 -8.36
C LEU A 10 12.39 -1.61 -8.96
N PHE A 11 13.16 -2.44 -9.63
CA PHE A 11 14.34 -2.04 -10.41
C PHE A 11 14.03 -2.08 -11.89
N TYR A 12 14.67 -1.20 -12.65
CA TYR A 12 14.81 -1.31 -14.08
C TYR A 12 16.30 -1.25 -14.42
N LYS A 13 16.84 -2.36 -14.93
CA LYS A 13 18.29 -2.59 -14.98
C LYS A 13 18.88 -2.40 -13.58
N THR A 14 19.80 -1.46 -13.41
CA THR A 14 20.46 -1.13 -12.13
C THR A 14 19.80 0.02 -11.38
N THR A 15 18.71 0.59 -11.90
CA THR A 15 18.08 1.80 -11.35
C THR A 15 16.82 1.46 -10.58
N ILE A 16 16.71 1.93 -9.34
CA ILE A 16 15.47 1.86 -8.56
C ILE A 16 14.43 2.80 -9.18
N ILE A 17 13.21 2.33 -9.39
CA ILE A 17 12.12 3.11 -9.99
C ILE A 17 10.93 3.30 -9.06
N TYR A 18 10.57 2.29 -8.27
CA TYR A 18 9.44 2.35 -7.35
C TYR A 18 9.80 1.81 -5.97
N TYR A 19 9.16 2.38 -4.96
CA TYR A 19 9.13 1.89 -3.59
C TYR A 19 7.68 1.80 -3.14
N LEU A 20 7.29 0.66 -2.57
CA LEU A 20 6.00 0.45 -1.92
C LEU A 20 6.23 -0.16 -0.54
N SER A 21 5.63 0.43 0.50
CA SER A 21 5.59 -0.15 1.84
C SER A 21 4.15 -0.29 2.31
N LEU A 22 3.85 -1.46 2.86
CA LEU A 22 2.54 -1.79 3.43
C LEU A 22 2.70 -2.57 4.72
N GLN A 23 1.69 -2.49 5.57
CA GLN A 23 1.60 -3.21 6.83
C GLN A 23 0.36 -4.10 6.81
N ILE A 24 0.51 -5.34 7.24
CA ILE A 24 -0.57 -6.32 7.33
C ILE A 24 -0.78 -6.70 8.79
N LYS A 25 -2.05 -6.65 9.21
CA LYS A 25 -2.48 -7.09 10.54
C LYS A 25 -3.85 -7.72 10.44
N LYS A 26 -3.97 -8.97 10.88
CA LYS A 26 -5.18 -9.78 10.68
C LYS A 26 -5.52 -9.87 9.18
N SER A 27 -6.71 -9.42 8.76
CA SER A 27 -7.18 -9.38 7.37
C SER A 27 -7.19 -7.96 6.80
N VAL A 28 -6.35 -7.08 7.33
CA VAL A 28 -6.28 -5.66 6.95
C VAL A 28 -4.88 -5.34 6.44
N CYS A 29 -4.82 -4.67 5.30
CA CYS A 29 -3.60 -4.13 4.72
C CYS A 29 -3.70 -2.59 4.71
N TYR A 30 -2.73 -1.94 5.34
CA TYR A 30 -2.53 -0.50 5.25
C TYR A 30 -1.33 -0.22 4.35
N ILE A 31 -1.54 0.48 3.24
CA ILE A 31 -0.46 0.93 2.38
C ILE A 31 0.07 2.25 2.96
N ASN A 32 1.27 2.19 3.51
CA ASN A 32 1.90 3.30 4.21
C ASN A 32 2.52 4.29 3.23
N ARG A 33 3.28 3.80 2.24
CA ARG A 33 4.07 4.66 1.35
C ARG A 33 4.13 4.08 -0.06
N LEU A 34 3.97 4.94 -1.06
CA LEU A 34 4.30 4.69 -2.45
C LEU A 34 5.14 5.86 -2.93
N ASP A 35 6.35 5.60 -3.42
CA ASP A 35 7.24 6.63 -3.96
C ASP A 35 7.89 6.16 -5.26
N THR A 36 8.31 7.12 -6.06
CA THR A 36 8.98 6.89 -7.34
C THR A 36 10.25 7.72 -7.39
N THR A 37 11.27 7.23 -8.09
CA THR A 37 12.50 8.01 -8.26
C THR A 37 12.39 9.08 -9.34
N GLY A 38 11.42 8.96 -10.26
CA GLY A 38 11.24 9.87 -11.40
C GLY A 38 12.21 9.66 -12.57
N TYR A 39 13.17 8.73 -12.46
CA TYR A 39 14.16 8.48 -13.53
C TYR A 39 13.57 7.82 -14.78
N ILE A 40 12.46 7.08 -14.63
CA ILE A 40 11.86 6.32 -15.74
C ILE A 40 10.37 6.62 -15.84
N LYS A 41 9.94 7.06 -17.02
CA LYS A 41 8.53 7.40 -17.33
C LYS A 41 7.71 6.24 -17.90
N LYS A 42 8.36 5.14 -18.31
CA LYS A 42 7.71 4.02 -19.04
C LYS A 42 6.95 3.05 -18.14
N CYS A 43 7.41 2.82 -16.90
CA CYS A 43 6.76 1.88 -16.00
C CYS A 43 5.61 2.58 -15.28
N LYS A 44 4.39 2.02 -15.35
CA LYS A 44 3.19 2.60 -14.74
C LYS A 44 3.08 2.14 -13.28
N SER A 45 3.06 3.11 -12.35
CA SER A 45 2.88 2.87 -10.91
C SER A 45 1.67 1.99 -10.59
N LYS A 46 0.58 2.16 -11.35
CA LYS A 46 -0.64 1.38 -11.25
C LYS A 46 -0.38 -0.13 -11.32
N ASP A 47 0.37 -0.57 -12.34
CA ASP A 47 0.55 -2.00 -12.65
C ASP A 47 1.45 -2.67 -11.61
N PHE A 48 2.49 -1.97 -11.15
CA PHE A 48 3.36 -2.41 -10.07
C PHE A 48 2.57 -2.66 -8.77
N VAL A 49 1.79 -1.66 -8.35
CA VAL A 49 1.00 -1.76 -7.11
C VAL A 49 -0.09 -2.81 -7.23
N TYR A 50 -0.83 -2.83 -8.35
CA TYR A 50 -1.87 -3.82 -8.58
C TYR A 50 -1.33 -5.24 -8.53
N THR A 51 -0.19 -5.51 -9.17
CA THR A 51 0.45 -6.84 -9.16
C THR A 51 0.76 -7.28 -7.73
N ILE A 52 1.32 -6.38 -6.91
CA ILE A 52 1.64 -6.69 -5.51
C ILE A 52 0.37 -7.02 -4.73
N LEU A 53 -0.63 -6.14 -4.81
CA LEU A 53 -1.89 -6.29 -4.08
C LEU A 53 -2.66 -7.56 -4.51
N PHE A 54 -2.68 -7.88 -5.80
CA PHE A 54 -3.40 -9.02 -6.35
C PHE A 54 -2.73 -10.35 -6.03
N LYS A 55 -1.41 -10.46 -6.25
CA LYS A 55 -0.69 -11.72 -6.08
C LYS A 55 -0.37 -12.05 -4.63
N TYR A 56 0.04 -11.06 -3.83
CA TYR A 56 0.68 -11.30 -2.54
C TYR A 56 -0.15 -10.86 -1.33
N ILE A 57 -1.16 -10.02 -1.53
CA ILE A 57 -1.96 -9.49 -0.43
C ILE A 57 -3.34 -10.16 -0.42
N ASN A 58 -3.60 -10.97 0.60
CA ASN A 58 -4.91 -11.57 0.84
C ASN A 58 -5.56 -10.94 2.08
N CYS A 59 -6.16 -9.76 1.90
CA CYS A 59 -6.78 -8.96 2.96
C CYS A 59 -8.19 -8.54 2.57
N ASN A 60 -9.13 -8.59 3.52
CA ASN A 60 -10.53 -8.17 3.32
C ASN A 60 -10.65 -6.65 3.23
N LEU A 61 -9.73 -5.92 3.86
CA LEU A 61 -9.69 -4.46 3.82
C LEU A 61 -8.30 -4.03 3.40
N ILE A 62 -8.21 -3.27 2.30
CA ILE A 62 -6.97 -2.63 1.86
C ILE A 62 -7.22 -1.13 1.83
N TYR A 63 -6.35 -0.34 2.44
CA TYR A 63 -6.54 1.10 2.46
C TYR A 63 -5.24 1.89 2.52
N CYS A 64 -5.34 3.16 2.16
CA CYS A 64 -4.24 4.12 2.21
C CYS A 64 -4.77 5.52 2.54
N LEU A 65 -3.90 6.36 3.09
CA LEU A 65 -4.11 7.80 3.09
C LEU A 65 -3.54 8.37 1.79
N SER A 66 -4.40 8.83 0.90
CA SER A 66 -4.02 9.53 -0.32
C SER A 66 -3.67 10.97 0.02
N LYS A 67 -2.38 11.22 0.25
CA LYS A 67 -1.81 12.55 0.47
C LYS A 67 -0.58 12.76 -0.40
N SER A 68 -0.59 13.81 -1.19
CA SER A 68 0.57 14.22 -1.98
C SER A 68 1.68 14.74 -1.06
N THR A 69 2.91 14.30 -1.34
CA THR A 69 4.12 14.79 -0.68
C THR A 69 5.24 14.86 -1.71
N PRO A 70 6.17 15.82 -1.60
CA PRO A 70 7.35 15.88 -2.45
C PRO A 70 8.20 14.61 -2.35
N TYR A 71 8.21 13.88 -1.24
CA TYR A 71 8.87 12.58 -1.13
C TYR A 71 8.44 11.81 0.12
N PHE A 72 8.57 10.49 0.04
CA PHE A 72 8.52 9.58 1.19
C PHE A 72 9.89 8.92 1.44
N VAL A 73 10.57 8.55 0.36
CA VAL A 73 11.86 7.83 0.38
C VAL A 73 12.87 8.51 -0.53
N PHE A 74 12.48 8.85 -1.77
CA PHE A 74 13.41 9.35 -2.78
C PHE A 74 13.28 10.85 -2.97
N LYS A 75 14.33 11.59 -2.60
CA LYS A 75 14.41 13.03 -2.89
C LYS A 75 14.95 13.24 -4.31
N ASN A 76 14.09 13.67 -5.22
CA ASN A 76 14.46 14.08 -6.59
C ASN A 76 13.54 15.24 -7.00
N GLU A 77 14.12 16.38 -7.34
CA GLU A 77 13.39 17.61 -7.71
C GLU A 77 12.70 17.50 -9.08
N ASN A 78 13.18 16.59 -9.94
CA ASN A 78 12.65 16.40 -11.28
C ASN A 78 11.49 15.39 -11.34
N LYS A 79 11.10 14.79 -10.21
CA LYS A 79 10.04 13.79 -10.22
C LYS A 79 8.66 14.46 -10.27
N ASN A 80 7.76 13.89 -11.07
CA ASN A 80 6.41 14.39 -11.21
C ASN A 80 5.60 14.05 -9.94
N ILE A 81 5.25 15.08 -9.16
CA ILE A 81 4.42 14.94 -7.97
C ILE A 81 2.94 15.06 -8.38
N LEU A 82 2.15 14.01 -8.11
CA LEU A 82 0.72 14.05 -8.35
C LEU A 82 0.05 15.01 -7.36
N THR A 83 -0.91 15.80 -7.83
CA THR A 83 -1.83 16.53 -6.94
C THR A 83 -2.71 15.55 -6.17
N ASN A 84 -3.31 15.99 -5.06
CA ASN A 84 -4.18 15.13 -4.25
C ASN A 84 -5.30 14.48 -5.08
N ASP A 85 -5.96 15.23 -5.96
CA ASP A 85 -7.03 14.70 -6.82
C ASP A 85 -6.52 13.62 -7.79
N LYS A 86 -5.35 13.84 -8.40
CA LYS A 86 -4.72 12.86 -9.30
C LYS A 86 -4.28 11.61 -8.54
N LEU A 87 -3.84 11.77 -7.29
CA LEU A 87 -3.45 10.65 -6.43
C LEU A 87 -4.66 9.82 -6.00
N ILE A 88 -5.78 10.47 -5.64
CA ILE A 88 -7.06 9.79 -5.36
C ILE A 88 -7.51 9.00 -6.60
N TYR A 89 -7.43 9.61 -7.78
CA TYR A 89 -7.77 8.94 -9.04
C TYR A 89 -6.86 7.73 -9.33
N LEU A 90 -5.55 7.84 -9.06
CA LEU A 90 -4.62 6.71 -9.16
C LEU A 90 -5.04 5.56 -8.25
N TRP A 91 -5.27 5.83 -6.96
CA TRP A 91 -5.66 4.80 -6.00
C TRP A 91 -7.01 4.17 -6.33
N LYS A 92 -7.99 5.00 -6.70
CA LYS A 92 -9.28 4.53 -7.21
C LYS A 92 -9.05 3.57 -8.36
N ASN A 93 -8.31 3.96 -9.38
CA ASN A 93 -8.02 3.12 -10.55
C ASN A 93 -7.30 1.82 -10.24
N ILE A 94 -6.41 1.78 -9.22
CA ILE A 94 -5.75 0.55 -8.77
C ILE A 94 -6.77 -0.37 -8.11
N PHE A 95 -7.56 0.15 -7.16
CA PHE A 95 -8.51 -0.66 -6.40
C PHE A 95 -9.73 -1.09 -7.23
N SER A 96 -10.11 -0.29 -8.21
CA SER A 96 -11.19 -0.59 -9.14
C SER A 96 -10.91 -1.87 -9.96
N GLN A 97 -9.63 -2.21 -10.20
CA GLN A 97 -9.25 -3.46 -10.88
C GLN A 97 -9.67 -4.73 -10.11
N PHE A 98 -9.98 -4.62 -8.81
CA PHE A 98 -10.46 -5.74 -8.02
C PHE A 98 -11.99 -5.84 -8.06
N ASN A 99 -12.68 -4.69 -7.89
CA ASN A 99 -14.12 -4.50 -8.09
C ASN A 99 -14.47 -3.03 -7.78
N ASP A 100 -14.91 -2.26 -8.77
CA ASP A 100 -15.30 -0.84 -8.62
C ASP A 100 -16.29 -0.57 -7.49
N SER A 101 -17.29 -1.45 -7.28
CA SER A 101 -18.37 -1.25 -6.30
C SER A 101 -17.92 -1.27 -4.83
N ASN A 102 -16.68 -1.70 -4.59
CA ASN A 102 -16.11 -1.87 -3.26
C ASN A 102 -15.07 -0.80 -2.89
N VAL A 103 -14.87 0.20 -3.76
CA VAL A 103 -13.96 1.32 -3.49
C VAL A 103 -14.71 2.45 -2.80
N GLN A 104 -14.22 2.87 -1.64
CA GLN A 104 -14.79 3.99 -0.88
C GLN A 104 -13.73 5.07 -0.66
N ILE A 105 -14.09 6.32 -0.97
CA ILE A 105 -13.24 7.49 -0.74
C ILE A 105 -13.84 8.29 0.41
N ILE A 106 -13.01 8.68 1.38
CA ILE A 106 -13.42 9.44 2.56
C ILE A 106 -12.53 10.66 2.72
N ASN A 107 -13.17 11.83 2.77
CA ASN A 107 -12.55 13.14 2.92
C ASN A 107 -13.39 14.02 3.86
N THR A 108 -12.96 15.26 4.10
CA THR A 108 -13.65 16.21 5.00
C THR A 108 -15.07 16.59 4.55
N GLN A 109 -15.42 16.38 3.28
CA GLN A 109 -16.74 16.64 2.72
C GLN A 109 -17.67 15.42 2.78
N SER A 110 -17.17 14.28 3.25
CA SER A 110 -17.93 13.04 3.33
C SER A 110 -18.99 13.09 4.45
N GLN A 111 -20.04 12.30 4.30
CA GLN A 111 -21.09 12.19 5.32
C GLN A 111 -20.55 11.60 6.63
N GLU A 112 -21.11 11.98 7.78
CA GLU A 112 -20.60 11.57 9.10
C GLU A 112 -20.58 10.05 9.34
N ASN A 113 -21.45 9.31 8.65
CA ASN A 113 -21.57 7.84 8.73
C ASN A 113 -20.69 7.10 7.72
N CYS A 114 -19.82 7.80 6.98
CA CYS A 114 -18.98 7.18 5.94
C CYS A 114 -18.10 6.04 6.47
N LEU A 115 -17.71 6.06 7.75
CA LEU A 115 -16.87 5.01 8.34
C LEU A 115 -17.65 3.76 8.79
N ASP A 116 -18.98 3.76 8.80
CA ASP A 116 -19.79 2.69 9.40
C ASP A 116 -19.44 1.30 8.85
N ARG A 117 -19.23 1.19 7.53
CA ARG A 117 -18.92 -0.09 6.85
C ARG A 117 -17.53 -0.65 7.17
N ILE A 118 -16.58 0.20 7.58
CA ILE A 118 -15.18 -0.20 7.77
C ILE A 118 -14.74 -0.17 9.22
N PHE A 119 -15.45 0.56 10.08
CA PHE A 119 -15.04 0.88 11.44
C PHE A 119 -14.66 -0.36 12.25
N GLU A 120 -15.49 -1.41 12.22
CA GLU A 120 -15.27 -2.66 12.96
C GLU A 120 -14.08 -3.47 12.44
N ASN A 121 -13.70 -3.24 11.17
CA ASN A 121 -12.59 -3.93 10.53
C ASN A 121 -11.24 -3.21 10.72
N LEU A 122 -11.22 -1.95 11.17
CA LEU A 122 -10.00 -1.17 11.30
C LEU A 122 -9.01 -1.82 12.27
N CYS A 123 -7.73 -1.75 11.92
CA CYS A 123 -6.62 -2.17 12.77
C CYS A 123 -5.75 -0.95 13.11
N ILE A 124 -5.09 -1.01 14.27
CA ILE A 124 -4.09 0.00 14.65
C ILE A 124 -2.76 -0.39 13.99
N PHE A 125 -2.27 0.48 13.11
CA PHE A 125 -0.97 0.43 12.45
C PHE A 125 -0.08 1.60 12.89
N LYS A 126 1.23 1.41 12.80
CA LYS A 126 2.19 2.51 12.99
C LYS A 126 2.03 3.55 11.87
N ASP A 127 2.12 4.83 12.22
CA ASP A 127 2.09 5.99 11.32
C ASP A 127 0.77 6.30 10.58
N ASP A 128 -0.28 5.48 10.71
CA ASP A 128 -1.62 5.77 10.19
C ASP A 128 -2.38 6.81 11.05
N PRO A 129 -2.89 7.93 10.48
CA PRO A 129 -3.64 8.94 11.24
C PRO A 129 -4.85 8.41 12.02
N ILE A 130 -5.65 7.51 11.42
CA ILE A 130 -6.79 6.87 12.11
C ILE A 130 -6.29 6.04 13.30
N SER A 131 -5.21 5.28 13.10
CA SER A 131 -4.59 4.48 14.15
C SER A 131 -4.10 5.31 15.33
N LYS A 132 -3.57 6.52 15.09
CA LYS A 132 -3.21 7.46 16.17
C LYS A 132 -4.44 7.81 17.03
N ILE A 133 -5.58 8.12 16.41
CA ILE A 133 -6.83 8.41 17.15
C ILE A 133 -7.28 7.19 17.95
N LEU A 134 -7.35 6.01 17.31
CA LEU A 134 -7.80 4.77 17.93
C LEU A 134 -6.90 4.33 19.10
N SER A 135 -5.61 4.66 19.06
CA SER A 135 -4.65 4.31 20.10
C SER A 135 -4.92 4.99 21.46
N HIS A 136 -5.65 6.11 21.49
CA HIS A 136 -5.95 6.85 22.72
C HIS A 136 -7.01 6.18 23.63
N LYS A 137 -7.46 4.94 23.31
CA LYS A 137 -8.40 4.14 24.12
C LYS A 137 -9.72 4.87 24.48
N LEU A 138 -10.14 5.81 23.66
CA LEU A 138 -11.42 6.50 23.80
C LEU A 138 -12.56 5.56 23.38
N LYS A 139 -13.72 5.65 24.05
CA LYS A 139 -14.96 5.02 23.56
C LYS A 139 -15.47 5.77 22.32
N LEU A 140 -14.99 5.36 21.15
CA LEU A 140 -15.33 5.97 19.86
C LEU A 140 -16.35 5.11 19.11
N ASN A 141 -17.28 5.76 18.42
CA ASN A 141 -18.02 5.19 17.32
C ASN A 141 -17.51 5.79 16.00
N SER A 142 -17.96 5.24 14.88
CA SER A 142 -17.62 5.69 13.52
C SER A 142 -17.77 7.21 13.34
N LYS A 143 -18.92 7.78 13.75
CA LYS A 143 -19.22 9.21 13.64
C LYS A 143 -18.22 10.08 14.43
N LYS A 144 -17.94 9.72 15.69
CA LYS A 144 -16.95 10.44 16.52
C LYS A 144 -15.55 10.32 15.95
N LEU A 145 -15.16 9.14 15.47
CA LEU A 145 -13.87 8.95 14.80
C LEU A 145 -13.75 9.87 13.58
N PHE A 146 -14.78 9.93 12.73
CA PHE A 146 -14.78 10.80 11.55
C PHE A 146 -14.67 12.29 11.92
N LYS A 147 -15.40 12.76 12.94
CA LYS A 147 -15.31 14.14 13.42
C LYS A 147 -13.89 14.49 13.89
N ILE A 148 -13.29 13.63 14.71
CA ILE A 148 -11.90 13.84 15.17
C ILE A 148 -10.94 13.84 13.99
N LEU A 149 -11.13 12.92 13.04
CA LEU A 149 -10.30 12.80 11.85
C LEU A 149 -10.36 14.09 11.00
N CYS A 150 -11.55 14.68 10.82
CA CYS A 150 -11.74 15.95 10.10
C CYS A 150 -10.99 17.13 10.73
N CYS A 151 -10.67 17.07 12.03
CA CYS A 151 -9.91 18.11 12.72
C CYS A 151 -8.39 17.91 12.65
N ARG A 152 -7.89 16.83 12.04
CA ARG A 152 -6.44 16.57 11.98
C ARG A 152 -5.80 17.26 10.78
N SER A 153 -4.67 17.94 11.02
CA SER A 153 -3.87 18.59 9.99
C SER A 153 -3.33 17.64 8.92
N ASP A 154 -3.09 16.37 9.28
CA ASP A 154 -2.67 15.36 8.30
C ASP A 154 -3.81 14.88 7.39
N PHE A 155 -5.08 15.06 7.81
CA PHE A 155 -6.25 14.61 7.07
C PHE A 155 -6.93 15.72 6.23
N ILE A 156 -6.95 16.98 6.69
CA ILE A 156 -7.73 18.09 6.09
C ILE A 156 -7.57 18.21 4.56
N GLU A 157 -6.35 18.03 4.06
CA GLU A 157 -6.01 18.13 2.63
C GLU A 157 -5.72 16.76 1.98
N SER A 158 -6.31 15.69 2.52
CA SER A 158 -6.08 14.34 2.05
C SER A 158 -7.38 13.56 1.97
N SER A 159 -7.31 12.31 1.53
CA SER A 159 -8.47 11.43 1.54
C SER A 159 -8.02 10.01 1.82
N TYR A 160 -8.79 9.28 2.61
CA TYR A 160 -8.63 7.84 2.65
C TYR A 160 -9.29 7.21 1.44
N VAL A 161 -8.63 6.20 0.90
CA VAL A 161 -9.19 5.33 -0.14
C VAL A 161 -9.18 3.91 0.42
N PHE A 162 -10.35 3.29 0.47
CA PHE A 162 -10.58 1.94 0.99
C PHE A 162 -11.06 1.02 -0.13
N LEU A 163 -10.62 -0.24 -0.07
CA LEU A 163 -11.13 -1.35 -0.85
C LEU A 163 -11.61 -2.45 0.11
N LEU A 164 -12.90 -2.79 0.04
CA LEU A 164 -13.48 -3.92 0.76
C LEU A 164 -13.53 -5.15 -0.15
N ARG A 165 -12.68 -6.16 0.09
CA ARG A 165 -12.67 -7.40 -0.67
C ARG A 165 -13.63 -8.42 -0.08
N ASN A 166 -14.54 -8.91 -0.92
CA ASN A 166 -15.37 -10.07 -0.59
C ASN A 166 -14.59 -11.33 -0.99
N ASN A 167 -13.94 -12.00 -0.04
CA ASN A 167 -13.10 -13.19 -0.28
C ASN A 167 -13.80 -14.38 -0.97
N LYS A 168 -15.11 -14.30 -1.28
CA LYS A 168 -15.85 -15.35 -1.97
C LYS A 168 -15.57 -15.43 -3.48
N TYR A 169 -15.08 -14.35 -4.11
CA TYR A 169 -14.97 -14.28 -5.59
C TYR A 169 -13.57 -14.57 -6.16
N GLU A 170 -12.53 -14.59 -5.34
CA GLU A 170 -11.14 -14.57 -5.85
C GLU A 170 -10.50 -15.94 -6.07
N LYS A 171 -11.20 -17.03 -5.72
CA LYS A 171 -10.73 -18.37 -6.09
C LYS A 171 -10.75 -18.59 -7.61
N ASN A 172 -11.62 -17.90 -8.35
CA ASN A 172 -11.84 -18.15 -9.78
C ASN A 172 -11.00 -17.25 -10.71
N GLU A 173 -10.47 -16.11 -10.25
CA GLU A 173 -9.64 -15.22 -11.08
C GLU A 173 -8.15 -15.57 -11.04
N LYS A 174 -7.68 -16.24 -9.99
CA LYS A 174 -6.29 -16.72 -9.92
C LYS A 174 -5.97 -17.76 -11.00
N GLU A 175 -6.97 -18.48 -11.51
CA GLU A 175 -6.81 -19.48 -12.57
C GLU A 175 -6.77 -18.87 -13.99
N ASN A 176 -7.22 -17.62 -14.17
CA ASN A 176 -7.38 -17.03 -15.51
C ASN A 176 -6.37 -15.92 -15.85
N PHE A 177 -5.44 -15.59 -14.94
CA PHE A 177 -4.44 -14.54 -15.17
C PHE A 177 -3.16 -15.09 -15.85
N ASN A 178 -3.31 -15.65 -17.05
CA ASN A 178 -2.20 -15.86 -17.98
C ASN A 178 -1.87 -14.55 -18.71
N LEU A 179 -1.14 -13.66 -18.04
CA LEU A 179 -0.37 -12.66 -18.78
C LEU A 179 0.86 -13.36 -19.35
N SER A 180 1.03 -13.28 -20.67
CA SER A 180 2.30 -13.49 -21.36
C SER A 180 3.29 -12.41 -20.89
N ILE A 181 3.86 -12.64 -19.71
CA ILE A 181 5.00 -11.89 -19.19
C ILE A 181 6.24 -12.63 -19.65
N ASP A 182 6.59 -12.46 -20.93
CA ASP A 182 7.94 -12.80 -21.36
C ASP A 182 8.89 -11.85 -20.61
N ASN A 183 9.60 -12.42 -19.62
CA ASN A 183 10.67 -11.84 -18.79
C ASN A 183 10.30 -11.14 -17.47
N ILE A 184 9.48 -11.77 -16.62
CA ILE A 184 9.61 -11.58 -15.17
C ILE A 184 9.72 -12.97 -14.51
N ASN A 185 10.95 -13.43 -14.31
CA ASN A 185 11.20 -14.56 -13.42
C ASN A 185 11.09 -14.03 -11.98
N LEU A 186 10.21 -14.62 -11.17
CA LEU A 186 10.14 -14.44 -9.72
C LEU A 186 10.19 -15.85 -9.13
N ILE A 187 11.28 -16.17 -8.44
CA ILE A 187 11.52 -17.50 -7.86
C ILE A 187 10.70 -17.67 -6.58
N ASP A 188 9.95 -18.77 -6.53
CA ASP A 188 9.40 -19.40 -5.33
C ASP A 188 10.45 -20.44 -4.86
N ASP A 189 10.90 -20.37 -3.61
CA ASP A 189 11.88 -21.32 -3.07
C ASP A 189 11.22 -22.66 -2.74
N ASN A 190 11.27 -23.58 -3.71
CA ASN A 190 11.43 -25.02 -3.50
C ASN A 190 12.17 -25.63 -4.71
N ILE A 191 13.51 -25.55 -4.67
CA ILE A 191 14.56 -26.45 -5.22
C ILE A 191 14.16 -27.28 -6.47
N THR A 192 14.74 -27.10 -7.67
CA THR A 192 16.04 -27.71 -8.06
C THR A 192 16.61 -27.13 -9.38
N ASN A 193 17.91 -26.84 -9.36
CA ASN A 193 18.93 -26.90 -10.43
C ASN A 193 18.81 -26.12 -11.75
N LYS A 194 19.69 -25.10 -11.79
CA LYS A 194 20.56 -24.59 -12.88
C LYS A 194 20.15 -23.31 -13.62
N ASN A 195 20.86 -22.25 -13.21
CA ASN A 195 21.31 -21.05 -13.92
C ASN A 195 20.26 -20.02 -14.34
N ILE A 196 19.94 -19.10 -13.40
CA ILE A 196 19.83 -17.63 -13.56
C ILE A 196 19.82 -17.05 -12.12
N GLU A 197 20.71 -16.12 -11.79
CA GLU A 197 20.82 -15.50 -10.46
C GLU A 197 19.75 -14.41 -10.24
N PHE A 198 18.97 -14.54 -9.16
CA PHE A 198 18.07 -13.53 -8.58
C PHE A 198 18.55 -13.23 -7.16
N GLU A 199 18.93 -11.99 -6.85
CA GLU A 199 19.26 -11.58 -5.48
C GLU A 199 18.11 -10.76 -4.86
N ILE A 200 17.44 -11.33 -3.86
CA ILE A 200 16.50 -10.64 -2.96
C ILE A 200 17.25 -10.40 -1.65
N TYR A 201 17.65 -9.16 -1.37
CA TYR A 201 18.33 -8.81 -0.12
C TYR A 201 17.33 -8.71 1.04
N ASN A 202 17.36 -9.67 1.97
CA ASN A 202 16.85 -9.50 3.33
C ASN A 202 18.00 -8.98 4.21
N ASN A 203 17.95 -7.71 4.63
CA ASN A 203 18.98 -7.18 5.53
C ASN A 203 18.80 -7.69 6.96
N LEU A 204 19.84 -8.39 7.38
CA LEU A 204 20.18 -8.94 8.68
C LEU A 204 20.15 -7.90 9.82
N GLU A 205 19.52 -8.27 10.94
CA GLU A 205 19.95 -7.81 12.26
C GLU A 205 21.23 -8.58 12.63
N ASN A 206 22.37 -7.88 12.64
CA ASN A 206 23.32 -7.89 13.75
C ASN A 206 24.50 -6.99 13.40
N ALA A 207 24.52 -5.82 14.03
CA ALA A 207 25.71 -5.01 14.16
C ALA A 207 26.79 -5.80 14.92
N ASN A 208 27.93 -6.02 14.29
CA ASN A 208 29.20 -6.18 15.00
C ASN A 208 30.30 -5.51 14.20
N LEU A 209 30.43 -4.21 14.43
CA LEU A 209 31.64 -3.45 14.17
C LEU A 209 32.79 -4.09 14.97
N LYS A 210 33.76 -4.67 14.28
CA LYS A 210 35.14 -4.75 14.77
C LYS A 210 36.05 -4.12 13.72
N THR A 211 36.30 -2.83 13.91
CA THR A 211 37.54 -2.17 13.49
C THR A 211 38.73 -2.81 14.20
N LYS A 212 39.84 -3.05 13.49
CA LYS A 212 41.19 -2.79 14.00
C LYS A 212 42.24 -2.84 12.88
N ILE A 213 42.85 -1.65 12.70
CA ILE A 213 44.20 -1.27 12.24
C ILE A 213 44.67 -1.81 10.89
#